data_AF-A0A445CXQ7-F1
#
_entry.id   AF-A0A445CXQ7-F1
#
_cell.length_a   1.000
_cell.length_b   1.000
_cell.length_c   1.000
_cell.angle_alpha   90.00
_cell.angle_beta   90.00
_cell.angle_gamma   90.00
#
_symmetry.space_group_name_H-M   'P 1'
#
loop_
_entity.id
_entity.type
_entity.pdbx_description
1 polymer ?
#
loop_
_entity_poly.entity_id
_entity_poly.type
_entity_poly.pdbx_seq_one_letter_code
_entity_poly.pdbx_strand_id
1 'polypeptide(L)'
;MLFSFLSRYRIKFGVIDDSNCACYVVFDKEAKQILGKSCVKILDPLLLKGDLSDTPILLLNLIDKIFFFIVEVQISDNPHFSPSYKVKKMTDNVDLINKFKETHPIQIDVDYTGGLLQISKTSSIIEGEKVEGAKVFV
;
A
#
# COMPACT_ATOMS: atom_id res chain seq x y z
N MET A 1 -31.59 11.10 7.82
CA MET A 1 -30.51 10.67 8.73
C MET A 1 -29.42 10.06 7.87
N LEU A 2 -28.41 10.86 7.47
CA LEU A 2 -27.32 10.38 6.62
C LEU A 2 -26.27 9.77 7.54
N PHE A 3 -26.16 8.43 7.58
CA PHE A 3 -25.01 7.77 8.19
C PHE A 3 -23.77 8.23 7.40
N SER A 4 -23.06 9.26 7.88
CA SER A 4 -21.75 9.60 7.35
C SER A 4 -20.76 8.55 7.86
N PHE A 5 -20.74 7.39 7.20
CA PHE A 5 -19.68 6.41 7.41
C PHE A 5 -18.34 7.14 7.25
N LEU A 6 -17.49 7.07 8.28
CA LEU A 6 -16.11 7.54 8.21
C LEU A 6 -15.35 6.59 7.27
N SER A 7 -15.45 6.83 5.96
CA SER A 7 -14.68 6.10 4.96
C SER A 7 -13.20 6.32 5.23
N ARG A 8 -12.47 5.21 5.40
CA ARG A 8 -11.04 5.16 5.72
C ARG A 8 -10.33 4.29 4.71
N TYR A 9 -9.10 4.63 4.36
CA TYR A 9 -8.31 3.77 3.47
C TYR A 9 -7.84 2.50 4.18
N ARG A 10 -7.89 1.40 3.43
CA ARG A 10 -7.15 0.17 3.65
C ARG A 10 -6.75 -0.37 2.29
N ILE A 11 -5.56 0.00 1.84
CA ILE A 11 -5.06 -0.32 0.49
C ILE A 11 -4.01 -1.42 0.63
N LYS A 12 -4.12 -2.46 -0.19
CA LYS A 12 -3.12 -3.53 -0.26
C LYS A 12 -2.29 -3.36 -1.52
N PHE A 13 -0.97 -3.23 -1.36
CA PHE A 13 0.00 -3.14 -2.45
C PHE A 13 0.77 -4.44 -2.59
N GLY A 14 1.02 -4.86 -3.83
CA GLY A 14 2.16 -5.71 -4.13
C GLY A 14 3.39 -4.81 -4.26
N VAL A 15 4.43 -5.10 -3.49
CA VAL A 15 5.72 -4.42 -3.54
C VAL A 15 6.73 -5.41 -4.09
N ILE A 16 7.55 -4.96 -5.04
CA ILE A 16 8.61 -5.76 -5.68
C ILE A 16 9.92 -5.03 -5.44
N ASP A 17 10.92 -5.76 -4.95
CA ASP A 17 12.31 -5.32 -4.86
C ASP A 17 13.24 -6.33 -5.57
N ASP A 18 14.55 -6.19 -5.36
CA ASP A 18 15.58 -7.06 -5.93
C ASP A 18 15.59 -8.47 -5.31
N SER A 19 14.95 -8.66 -4.16
CA SER A 19 14.92 -9.93 -3.44
C SER A 19 13.68 -10.77 -3.78
N ASN A 20 12.48 -10.17 -3.74
CA ASN A 20 11.21 -10.85 -4.00
C ASN A 20 10.04 -9.85 -4.10
N CYS A 21 8.81 -10.37 -4.17
CA CYS A 21 7.60 -9.61 -3.96
C CYS A 21 6.98 -9.86 -2.57
N ALA A 22 6.33 -8.83 -2.03
CA ALA A 22 5.64 -8.89 -0.74
C ALA A 22 4.35 -8.07 -0.74
N CYS A 23 3.41 -8.43 0.12
CA CYS A 23 2.13 -7.73 0.26
C CYS A 23 2.17 -6.73 1.41
N TYR A 24 1.89 -5.46 1.12
CA TYR A 24 1.92 -4.38 2.10
C TYR A 24 0.50 -3.81 2.27
N VAL A 25 0.10 -3.45 3.49
CA VAL A 25 -1.19 -2.82 3.77
C VAL A 25 -0.97 -1.42 4.32
N VAL A 26 -1.50 -0.42 3.63
CA VAL A 26 -1.44 0.99 4.00
C VAL A 26 -2.81 1.44 4.49
N PHE A 27 -2.83 2.00 5.70
CA PHE A 27 -4.04 2.50 6.34
C PHE A 27 -4.21 4.01 6.11
N ASP A 28 -5.36 4.50 6.55
CA ASP A 28 -5.87 5.84 6.30
C ASP A 28 -4.88 6.99 6.45
N LYS A 29 -4.07 7.02 7.51
CA LYS A 29 -3.15 8.12 7.78
C LYS A 29 -2.07 8.23 6.70
N GLU A 30 -1.39 7.13 6.41
CA GLU A 30 -0.29 7.05 5.45
C GLU A 30 -0.81 7.15 4.01
N ALA A 31 -1.97 6.53 3.72
CA ALA A 31 -2.62 6.65 2.42
C ALA A 31 -3.04 8.09 2.12
N LYS A 32 -3.62 8.81 3.09
CA LYS A 32 -3.97 10.24 2.94
C LYS A 32 -2.75 11.10 2.65
N GLN A 33 -1.62 10.82 3.29
CA GLN A 33 -0.38 11.55 3.07
C GLN A 33 0.09 11.41 1.62
N ILE A 34 0.07 10.19 1.08
CA ILE A 34 0.55 9.93 -0.29
C ILE A 34 -0.48 10.34 -1.36
N LEU A 35 -1.76 10.08 -1.14
CA LEU A 35 -2.82 10.39 -2.10
C LEU A 35 -3.24 11.87 -2.10
N GLY A 36 -2.86 12.63 -1.06
CA GLY A 36 -3.24 14.03 -0.86
C GLY A 36 -4.74 14.27 -0.70
N LYS A 37 -5.55 13.21 -0.58
CA LYS A 37 -7.02 13.27 -0.46
C LYS A 37 -7.52 12.31 0.60
N SER A 38 -8.66 12.63 1.18
CA SER A 38 -9.37 11.70 2.06
C SER A 38 -10.16 10.67 1.25
N CYS A 39 -10.39 9.49 1.86
CA CYS A 39 -11.13 8.40 1.22
C CYS A 39 -12.51 8.84 0.76
N VAL A 40 -13.21 9.64 1.58
CA VAL A 40 -14.49 10.26 1.25
C VAL A 40 -14.40 11.07 -0.06
N LYS A 41 -13.38 11.93 -0.22
CA LYS A 41 -13.22 12.74 -1.43
C LYS A 41 -12.92 11.92 -2.70
N ILE A 42 -12.37 10.72 -2.56
CA ILE A 42 -12.16 9.79 -3.67
C ILE A 42 -13.44 8.99 -3.97
N LEU A 43 -14.20 8.60 -2.95
CA LEU A 43 -15.40 7.79 -3.09
C LEU A 43 -16.63 8.60 -3.52
N ASP A 44 -16.81 9.84 -3.07
CA ASP A 44 -17.99 10.65 -3.38
C ASP A 44 -18.27 10.74 -4.90
N PRO A 45 -17.27 11.03 -5.77
CA PRO A 45 -17.49 11.08 -7.21
C PRO A 45 -17.84 9.71 -7.84
N LEU A 46 -17.30 8.61 -7.29
CA LEU A 46 -17.58 7.25 -7.76
C LEU A 46 -19.01 6.82 -7.40
N LEU A 47 -19.43 7.12 -6.17
CA LEU A 47 -20.79 6.83 -5.68
C LEU A 47 -21.84 7.67 -6.43
N LEU A 48 -21.53 8.91 -6.80
CA LEU A 48 -22.41 9.78 -7.57
C LEU A 48 -22.56 9.36 -9.04
N LYS A 49 -21.49 8.81 -9.64
CA LYS A 49 -21.53 8.35 -11.05
C LYS A 49 -22.15 6.97 -11.23
N GLY A 50 -22.37 6.21 -10.15
CA GLY A 50 -22.96 4.88 -10.19
C GLY A 50 -22.08 3.80 -10.82
N ASP A 51 -20.90 4.18 -11.32
CA ASP A 51 -19.94 3.26 -11.94
C ASP A 51 -18.69 3.16 -11.05
N LEU A 52 -18.62 2.06 -10.31
CA LEU A 52 -17.47 1.68 -9.46
C LEU A 52 -16.41 0.90 -10.24
N SER A 53 -16.60 0.69 -11.55
CA SER A 53 -15.68 -0.11 -12.36
C SER A 53 -14.34 0.58 -12.60
N ASP A 54 -14.32 1.91 -12.56
CA ASP A 54 -13.09 2.68 -12.70
C ASP A 54 -12.32 2.75 -11.38
N THR A 55 -11.16 2.09 -11.35
CA THR A 55 -10.20 2.29 -10.27
C THR A 55 -9.84 3.78 -10.22
N PRO A 56 -9.92 4.44 -9.06
CA PRO A 56 -9.55 5.85 -8.97
C PRO A 56 -8.16 6.08 -9.55
N ILE A 57 -8.04 6.99 -10.53
CA ILE A 57 -6.77 7.34 -11.20
C ILE A 57 -5.64 7.61 -10.18
N LEU A 58 -6.01 8.19 -9.02
CA LEU A 58 -5.08 8.44 -7.92
C LEU A 58 -4.41 7.17 -7.37
N LEU A 59 -5.10 6.03 -7.34
CA LEU A 59 -4.52 4.74 -6.95
C LEU A 59 -3.63 4.17 -8.06
N LEU A 60 -4.02 4.34 -9.32
CA LEU A 60 -3.21 3.91 -10.47
C LEU A 60 -1.87 4.67 -10.54
N ASN A 61 -1.85 5.94 -10.12
CA ASN A 61 -0.63 6.75 -10.07
C ASN A 61 0.41 6.26 -9.04
N LEU A 62 0.05 5.31 -8.17
CA LEU A 62 0.98 4.67 -7.23
C LEU A 62 1.71 3.46 -7.83
N ILE A 63 1.22 2.95 -8.96
CA ILE A 63 1.84 1.82 -9.68
C ILE A 63 3.16 2.32 -10.30
N ASP A 64 4.17 1.45 -10.34
CA ASP A 64 5.51 1.72 -10.88
C ASP A 64 6.21 2.93 -10.23
N LYS A 65 5.87 3.20 -8.96
CA LYS A 65 6.55 4.20 -8.13
C LYS A 65 7.41 3.54 -7.08
N ILE A 66 8.57 4.16 -6.84
CA ILE A 66 9.49 3.75 -5.78
C ILE A 66 9.09 4.49 -4.51
N PHE A 67 8.92 3.75 -3.43
CA PHE A 67 8.65 4.27 -2.11
C PHE A 67 9.61 3.68 -1.09
N PHE A 68 9.86 4.43 -0.03
CA PHE A 68 10.53 3.94 1.16
C PHE A 68 9.51 3.70 2.26
N PHE A 69 9.57 2.52 2.87
CA PHE A 69 8.59 2.06 3.86
C PHE A 69 9.24 1.77 5.20
N ILE A 70 8.48 1.99 6.26
CA ILE A 70 8.71 1.35 7.56
C ILE A 70 7.51 0.46 7.82
N VAL A 71 7.76 -0.83 7.98
CA VAL A 71 6.71 -1.83 8.20
C VAL A 71 6.69 -2.36 9.64
N GLU A 72 5.51 -2.72 10.07
CA GLU A 72 5.25 -3.51 11.27
C GLU A 72 5.01 -4.95 10.84
N VAL A 73 5.89 -5.84 11.29
CA VAL A 73 5.77 -7.28 11.10
C VAL A 73 4.94 -7.83 12.25
N GLN A 74 3.73 -8.29 11.94
CA GLN A 74 2.95 -9.11 12.87
C GLN A 74 3.11 -10.56 12.43
N ILE A 75 3.74 -11.36 13.28
CA ILE A 75 3.82 -12.81 13.09
C ILE A 75 2.53 -13.37 13.66
N SER A 76 1.47 -13.37 12.84
CA SER A 76 0.29 -14.19 13.11
C SER A 76 0.26 -15.29 12.07
N ASP A 77 0.49 -16.52 12.52
CA ASP A 77 0.46 -17.71 11.68
C ASP A 77 -0.99 -17.99 11.29
N ASN A 78 -1.49 -17.30 10.27
CA ASN A 78 -2.75 -17.64 9.62
C ASN A 78 -2.44 -18.35 8.30
N PRO A 79 -2.52 -19.69 8.24
CA PRO A 79 -2.14 -20.47 7.07
C PRO A 79 -3.03 -20.20 5.84
N HIS A 80 -4.15 -19.50 6.00
CA HIS A 80 -5.06 -19.17 4.90
C HIS A 80 -4.70 -17.89 4.14
N PHE A 81 -3.76 -17.08 4.65
CA PHE A 81 -3.42 -15.81 4.03
C PHE A 81 -1.91 -15.64 3.86
N SER A 82 -1.50 -15.16 2.67
CA SER A 82 -0.14 -14.67 2.50
C SER A 82 0.11 -13.54 3.52
N PRO A 83 1.25 -13.56 4.23
CA PRO A 83 1.56 -12.53 5.20
C PRO A 83 1.51 -11.16 4.54
N SER A 84 0.88 -10.22 5.24
CA SER A 84 0.83 -8.83 4.79
C SER A 84 1.46 -7.93 5.84
N TYR A 85 2.38 -7.07 5.40
CA TYR A 85 3.10 -6.17 6.27
C TYR A 85 2.35 -4.86 6.42
N LYS A 86 2.06 -4.46 7.66
CA LYS A 86 1.37 -3.19 7.90
C LYS A 86 2.37 -2.06 7.78
N VAL A 87 2.08 -1.08 6.94
CA VAL A 87 2.93 0.10 6.79
C VAL A 87 2.69 1.07 7.96
N LYS A 88 3.76 1.41 8.69
CA LYS A 88 3.78 2.45 9.74
C LYS A 88 4.11 3.82 9.20
N LYS A 89 5.01 3.89 8.20
CA LYS A 89 5.39 5.11 7.48
C LYS A 89 5.70 4.76 6.04
N MET A 90 5.40 5.70 5.15
CA MET A 90 5.63 5.61 3.71
C MET A 90 6.07 6.97 3.20
N THR A 91 7.02 7.00 2.26
CA THR A 91 7.43 8.23 1.59
C THR A 91 7.92 7.95 0.18
N ASP A 92 7.63 8.87 -0.73
CA ASP A 92 8.17 8.98 -2.09
C ASP A 92 9.24 10.07 -2.20
N ASN A 93 9.73 10.60 -1.07
CA ASN A 93 10.76 11.63 -1.08
C ASN A 93 12.07 11.06 -1.64
N VAL A 94 12.44 11.54 -2.82
CA VAL A 94 13.59 11.08 -3.60
C VAL A 94 14.91 11.26 -2.84
N ASP A 95 15.06 12.34 -2.07
CA ASP A 95 16.29 12.62 -1.30
C ASP A 95 16.49 11.57 -0.20
N LEU A 96 15.42 11.22 0.52
CA LEU A 96 15.46 10.19 1.56
C LEU A 96 15.72 8.80 0.96
N ILE A 97 15.10 8.49 -0.18
CA ILE A 97 15.31 7.22 -0.90
C ILE A 97 16.77 7.10 -1.35
N ASN A 98 17.32 8.15 -1.97
CA ASN A 98 18.70 8.13 -2.48
C ASN A 98 19.71 8.03 -1.33
N LYS A 99 19.53 8.80 -0.26
CA LYS A 99 20.37 8.71 0.94
C LYS A 99 20.35 7.30 1.54
N PHE A 100 19.17 6.65 1.54
CA PHE A 100 19.06 5.27 2.01
C PHE A 100 19.86 4.30 1.15
N LYS A 101 19.73 4.40 -0.18
CA LYS A 101 20.49 3.59 -1.16
C LYS A 101 21.99 3.79 -1.08
N GLU A 102 22.45 5.02 -0.82
CA GLU A 102 23.88 5.31 -0.63
C GLU A 102 24.45 4.66 0.63
N THR A 103 23.67 4.68 1.73
CA THR A 103 24.09 4.13 3.01
C THR A 103 23.99 2.60 3.04
N HIS A 104 23.07 2.04 2.26
CA HIS A 104 22.81 0.61 2.15
C HIS A 104 22.70 0.26 0.66
N PRO A 105 23.82 -0.10 0.01
CA PRO A 105 23.82 -0.42 -1.43
C PRO A 105 22.93 -1.64 -1.69
N ILE A 106 21.71 -1.39 -2.17
CA ILE A 106 20.78 -2.41 -2.66
C ILE A 106 21.06 -2.59 -4.16
N GLN A 107 21.32 -3.82 -4.61
CA GLN A 107 21.58 -4.11 -6.02
C GLN A 107 20.24 -4.27 -6.75
N ILE A 108 19.64 -3.16 -7.18
CA ILE A 108 18.40 -3.22 -7.96
C ILE A 108 18.72 -3.52 -9.43
N ASP A 109 18.78 -4.80 -9.81
CA ASP A 109 18.82 -5.23 -11.22
C ASP A 109 17.39 -5.28 -11.78
N VAL A 110 16.94 -4.18 -12.41
CA VAL A 110 15.57 -4.05 -12.93
C VAL A 110 15.59 -4.14 -14.45
N ASP A 111 15.32 -5.31 -15.00
CA ASP A 111 14.84 -5.45 -16.38
C ASP A 111 13.42 -6.00 -16.39
N TYR A 112 12.45 -5.15 -16.06
CA TYR A 112 11.02 -5.47 -16.18
C TYR A 112 10.43 -4.83 -17.44
N THR A 113 11.02 -5.14 -18.59
CA THR A 113 10.36 -4.97 -19.90
C THR A 113 9.60 -6.24 -20.31
N GLY A 114 8.90 -6.88 -19.38
CA GLY A 114 8.22 -8.14 -19.67
C GLY A 114 7.16 -8.54 -18.66
N GLY A 115 5.90 -8.28 -19.00
CA GLY A 115 4.76 -9.00 -18.45
C GLY A 115 3.90 -8.20 -17.48
N LEU A 116 2.71 -7.83 -17.97
CA LEU A 116 1.50 -7.65 -17.15
C LEU A 116 1.36 -8.84 -16.19
N LEU A 117 1.93 -8.76 -14.99
CA LEU A 117 1.65 -9.71 -13.94
C LEU A 117 0.27 -9.40 -13.38
N GLN A 118 -0.67 -10.13 -13.97
CA GLN A 118 -1.96 -10.59 -13.48
C GLN A 118 -1.97 -10.83 -11.95
N ILE A 119 -1.91 -9.76 -11.14
CA ILE A 119 -2.35 -9.80 -9.75
C ILE A 119 -3.87 -9.77 -9.76
N SER A 120 -4.37 -10.98 -9.97
CA SER A 120 -5.70 -11.49 -9.72
C SER A 120 -6.54 -10.62 -8.78
N LYS A 121 -7.67 -10.16 -9.34
CA LYS A 121 -8.93 -9.92 -8.65
C LYS A 121 -9.03 -10.74 -7.34
N THR A 122 -8.87 -10.08 -6.21
CA THR A 122 -9.51 -10.49 -4.95
C THR A 122 -9.57 -9.30 -3.99
N SER A 123 -10.66 -8.57 -4.08
CA SER A 123 -11.17 -7.72 -3.01
C SER A 123 -11.59 -8.61 -1.84
N SER A 124 -11.17 -8.32 -0.59
CA SER A 124 -11.99 -8.60 0.60
C SER A 124 -11.48 -7.99 1.94
N ILE A 125 -12.37 -7.17 2.52
CA ILE A 125 -12.99 -7.18 3.87
C ILE A 125 -12.11 -7.07 5.14
N ILE A 126 -12.54 -6.16 6.02
CA ILE A 126 -11.98 -5.70 7.30
C ILE A 126 -12.39 -6.63 8.44
N GLU A 127 -11.42 -7.04 9.27
CA GLU A 127 -11.63 -7.22 10.71
C GLU A 127 -10.40 -6.70 11.45
N GLY A 128 -10.65 -6.02 12.57
CA GLY A 128 -9.63 -5.34 13.36
C GLY A 128 -9.16 -6.22 14.50
N GLU A 129 -7.85 -6.25 14.73
CA GLU A 129 -7.33 -6.63 16.04
C GLU A 129 -6.04 -5.86 16.36
N LYS A 130 -5.88 -5.60 17.66
CA LYS A 130 -4.88 -4.75 18.29
C LYS A 130 -3.76 -5.63 18.84
N VAL A 131 -2.51 -5.46 18.41
CA VAL A 131 -1.38 -5.71 19.33
C VAL A 131 -0.08 -4.98 18.96
N GLU A 132 0.74 -4.89 20.00
CA GLU A 132 1.87 -4.04 20.31
C GLU A 132 3.21 -4.74 20.03
N GLY A 133 4.21 -3.98 19.58
CA GLY A 133 5.60 -4.44 19.43
C GLY A 133 6.25 -3.99 18.12
N ALA A 134 7.28 -3.13 18.21
CA ALA A 134 8.01 -2.62 17.05
C ALA A 134 9.28 -3.44 16.80
N LYS A 135 9.50 -3.87 15.55
CA LYS A 135 10.80 -4.32 15.05
C LYS A 135 10.99 -3.85 13.60
N VAL A 136 12.20 -3.38 13.28
CA VAL A 136 12.57 -2.79 11.99
C VAL A 136 13.05 -3.88 11.04
N PHE A 137 12.51 -3.92 9.83
CA PHE A 137 13.08 -4.63 8.69
C PHE A 137 13.20 -3.65 7.52
N VAL A 138 14.31 -3.80 6.80
CA VAL A 138 14.69 -3.03 5.60
C VAL A 138 13.92 -3.55 4.41
#